data_AF-A0A6N2TEW7-F1
#
_entry.id   AF-A0A6N2TEW7-F1
#
_cell.length_a   1.000
_cell.length_b   1.000
_cell.length_c   1.000
_cell.angle_alpha   90.00
_cell.angle_beta   90.00
_cell.angle_gamma   90.00
#
_symmetry.space_group_name_H-M   'P 1'
#
loop_
_entity.id
_entity.type
_entity.pdbx_description
1 polymer ?
#
loop_
_entity_poly.entity_id
_entity_poly.type
_entity_poly.pdbx_seq_one_letter_code
_entity_poly.pdbx_strand_id
1 'polypeptide(L)'
;MTRKKRSEAFLEKSQTNRQNTNKYNNKKIQDKKRNRRKRKQRDRLIKLLLVFIILMIPLFLYQKFINTPQRTIKRAVSSIKNLDYEKQEKYFDKITNVEDILKKSYSSDKKEQEEFLKANFANLKVDVKGKKKTKDGLEVEVDVTNISYVDVYDNLKNKDTNVHATYIKKLSNDNQDKLTIRAKLLLEKKFTYYKIYESRDFVNGILGGALKYSDK
;
A
#
# COMPACT_ATOMS: atom_id res chain seq x y z
N MET A 1 72.00 11.08 -55.38
CA MET A 1 71.63 10.73 -53.99
C MET A 1 72.78 9.95 -53.36
N THR A 2 73.45 10.52 -52.36
CA THR A 2 74.55 9.88 -51.63
C THR A 2 74.01 8.70 -50.79
N ARG A 3 74.54 7.49 -51.01
CA ARG A 3 74.21 6.31 -50.19
C ARG A 3 74.77 6.49 -48.78
N LYS A 4 73.89 6.54 -47.77
CA LYS A 4 74.26 6.55 -46.35
C LYS A 4 75.22 5.40 -46.03
N LYS A 5 76.25 5.67 -45.22
CA LYS A 5 77.20 4.62 -44.79
C LYS A 5 76.47 3.61 -43.91
N ARG A 6 76.83 2.32 -43.99
CA ARG A 6 76.16 1.24 -43.23
C ARG A 6 76.05 1.55 -41.73
N SER A 7 77.04 2.22 -41.15
CA SER A 7 77.04 2.65 -39.75
C SER A 7 75.92 3.65 -39.43
N GLU A 8 75.64 4.59 -40.31
CA GLU A 8 74.56 5.58 -40.16
C GLU A 8 73.17 4.93 -40.27
N ALA A 9 73.02 3.97 -41.17
CA ALA A 9 71.78 3.20 -41.31
C ALA A 9 71.50 2.32 -40.07
N PHE A 10 72.53 1.75 -39.45
CA PHE A 10 72.41 1.01 -38.19
C PHE A 10 72.05 1.92 -37.00
N LEU A 11 72.67 3.10 -36.92
CA LEU A 11 72.35 4.12 -35.91
C LEU A 11 70.90 4.60 -36.03
N GLU A 12 70.44 4.92 -37.24
CA GLU A 12 69.07 5.36 -37.52
C GLU A 12 68.04 4.27 -37.19
N LYS A 13 68.32 3.00 -37.51
CA LYS A 13 67.48 1.85 -37.16
C LYS A 13 67.43 1.58 -35.65
N SER A 14 68.55 1.82 -34.94
CA SER A 14 68.60 1.70 -33.48
C SER A 14 67.83 2.83 -32.77
N GLN A 15 67.89 4.05 -33.30
CA GLN A 15 67.17 5.22 -32.77
C GLN A 15 65.66 5.08 -32.99
N THR A 16 65.23 4.66 -34.18
CA THR A 16 63.80 4.38 -34.47
C THR A 16 63.26 3.24 -33.62
N ASN A 17 64.02 2.16 -33.41
CA ASN A 17 63.63 1.11 -32.46
C ASN A 17 63.46 1.66 -31.03
N ARG A 18 64.44 2.43 -30.52
CA ARG A 18 64.34 3.06 -29.19
C ARG A 18 63.11 3.96 -29.06
N GLN A 19 62.83 4.80 -30.06
CA GLN A 19 61.63 5.66 -30.08
C GLN A 19 60.33 4.86 -30.08
N ASN A 20 60.25 3.77 -30.84
CA ASN A 20 59.08 2.87 -30.87
C ASN A 20 58.87 2.17 -29.51
N THR A 21 59.93 1.66 -28.87
CA THR A 21 59.85 1.11 -27.51
C THR A 21 59.39 2.16 -26.48
N ASN A 22 59.92 3.38 -26.55
CA ASN A 22 59.52 4.47 -25.64
C ASN A 22 58.05 4.87 -25.84
N LYS A 23 57.57 4.93 -27.08
CA LYS A 23 56.16 5.21 -27.41
C LYS A 23 55.23 4.11 -26.91
N TYR A 24 55.62 2.84 -27.07
CA TYR A 24 54.87 1.69 -26.56
C TYR A 24 54.81 1.68 -25.03
N ASN A 25 55.95 1.93 -24.36
CA ASN A 25 56.04 2.01 -22.90
C ASN A 25 55.21 3.18 -22.35
N ASN A 26 55.25 4.35 -22.99
CA ASN A 26 54.42 5.50 -22.62
C ASN A 26 52.92 5.23 -22.78
N LYS A 27 52.51 4.56 -23.86
CA LYS A 27 51.11 4.16 -24.08
C LYS A 27 50.66 3.17 -23.01
N LYS A 28 51.48 2.16 -22.67
CA LYS A 28 51.23 1.19 -21.60
C LYS A 28 51.13 1.84 -20.21
N ILE A 29 51.92 2.89 -19.95
CA ILE A 29 51.86 3.68 -18.70
C ILE A 29 50.58 4.54 -18.66
N GLN A 30 50.20 5.18 -19.77
CA GLN A 30 48.95 5.93 -19.87
C GLN A 30 47.72 5.03 -19.71
N ASP A 31 47.71 3.85 -20.32
CA ASP A 31 46.64 2.86 -20.19
C ASP A 31 46.54 2.32 -18.76
N LYS A 32 47.68 2.04 -18.10
CA LYS A 32 47.70 1.70 -16.66
C LYS A 32 47.12 2.83 -15.80
N LYS A 33 47.47 4.10 -16.06
CA LYS A 33 46.94 5.26 -15.33
C LYS A 33 45.43 5.43 -15.58
N ARG A 34 44.96 5.25 -16.82
CA ARG A 34 43.53 5.33 -17.18
C ARG A 34 42.72 4.22 -16.53
N ASN A 35 43.23 2.99 -16.54
CA ASN A 35 42.58 1.85 -15.88
C ASN A 35 42.54 2.01 -14.35
N ARG A 36 43.58 2.57 -13.73
CA ARG A 36 43.56 2.94 -12.30
C ARG A 36 42.49 4.00 -11.99
N ARG A 37 42.32 5.01 -12.84
CA ARG A 37 41.26 6.03 -12.69
C ARG A 37 39.86 5.43 -12.83
N LYS A 38 39.64 4.56 -13.82
CA LYS A 38 38.37 3.84 -14.01
C LYS A 38 38.04 2.94 -12.81
N ARG A 39 39.02 2.23 -12.25
CA ARG A 39 38.85 1.44 -11.01
C ARG A 39 38.46 2.32 -9.82
N LYS A 40 39.17 3.43 -9.59
CA LYS A 40 38.82 4.38 -8.52
C LYS A 40 37.42 4.99 -8.68
N GLN A 41 36.97 5.27 -9.90
CA GLN A 41 35.61 5.72 -10.16
C GLN A 41 34.57 4.64 -9.86
N ARG A 42 34.83 3.39 -10.26
CA ARG A 42 34.00 2.24 -9.90
C ARG A 42 33.93 2.04 -8.39
N ASP A 43 35.05 2.12 -7.68
CA ASP A 43 35.09 1.96 -6.22
C ASP A 43 34.31 3.08 -5.51
N ARG A 44 34.36 4.32 -6.02
CA ARG A 44 33.52 5.42 -5.51
C ARG A 44 32.05 5.16 -5.75
N LEU A 45 31.66 4.71 -6.95
CA LEU A 45 30.28 4.33 -7.26
C LEU A 45 29.79 3.21 -6.34
N ILE A 46 30.61 2.17 -6.12
CA ILE A 46 30.28 1.06 -5.21
C ILE A 46 30.10 1.55 -3.78
N LYS A 47 30.99 2.42 -3.28
CA LYS A 47 30.85 3.03 -1.95
C LYS A 47 29.59 3.88 -1.83
N LEU A 48 29.26 4.65 -2.86
CA LEU A 48 28.06 5.50 -2.88
C LEU A 48 26.78 4.65 -2.92
N LEU A 49 26.80 3.54 -3.66
CA LEU A 49 25.72 2.56 -3.72
C LEU A 49 25.56 1.84 -2.37
N LEU A 50 26.66 1.51 -1.68
CA LEU A 50 26.64 0.98 -0.31
C LEU A 50 26.00 1.96 0.68
N VAL A 51 26.37 3.24 0.64
CA VAL A 51 25.76 4.28 1.49
C VAL A 51 24.26 4.42 1.20
N PHE A 52 23.86 4.38 -0.07
CA PHE A 52 22.46 4.40 -0.45
C PHE A 52 21.68 3.19 0.07
N ILE A 53 22.25 1.98 -0.02
CA ILE A 53 21.64 0.77 0.56
C ILE A 53 21.48 0.92 2.08
N ILE A 54 22.51 1.39 2.78
CA ILE A 54 22.46 1.60 4.23
C ILE A 54 21.35 2.59 4.62
N LEU A 55 21.16 3.66 3.85
CA LEU A 55 20.06 4.61 4.05
C LEU A 55 18.68 4.01 3.73
N MET A 56 18.59 3.10 2.76
CA MET A 56 17.31 2.49 2.35
C MET A 56 16.84 1.35 3.27
N ILE A 57 17.75 0.68 3.99
CA ILE A 57 17.41 -0.39 4.95
C ILE A 57 16.39 0.06 6.02
N PRO A 58 16.58 1.18 6.75
CA PRO A 58 15.62 1.61 7.76
C PRO A 58 14.25 1.98 7.15
N LEU A 59 14.22 2.55 5.95
CA LEU A 59 12.98 2.81 5.20
C LEU A 59 12.23 1.51 4.88
N PHE A 60 12.93 0.48 4.41
CA PHE A 60 12.35 -0.82 4.11
C PHE A 60 11.82 -1.53 5.36
N LEU A 61 12.57 -1.47 6.47
CA LEU A 61 12.14 -2.02 7.75
C LEU A 61 10.90 -1.29 8.27
N TYR A 62 10.90 0.05 8.25
CA TYR A 62 9.77 0.88 8.66
C TYR A 62 8.50 0.53 7.88
N GLN A 63 8.59 0.38 6.55
CA GLN A 63 7.47 -0.04 5.71
C GLN A 63 6.95 -1.44 6.09
N LYS A 64 7.85 -2.40 6.36
CA LYS A 64 7.47 -3.76 6.77
C LYS A 64 6.70 -3.79 8.09
N PHE A 65 7.04 -2.90 9.03
CA PHE A 65 6.34 -2.79 10.32
C PHE A 65 5.03 -2.00 10.25
N ILE A 66 4.87 -1.09 9.29
CA ILE A 66 3.64 -0.30 9.13
C ILE A 66 2.59 -1.02 8.30
N ASN A 67 3.01 -1.74 7.27
CA ASN A 67 2.11 -2.40 6.34
C ASN A 67 1.82 -3.82 6.84
N THR A 68 1.20 -3.92 8.02
CA THR A 68 0.64 -5.18 8.50
C THR A 68 -0.83 -5.28 8.09
N PRO A 69 -1.35 -6.49 7.80
CA PRO A 69 -2.76 -6.71 7.49
C PRO A 69 -3.71 -6.06 8.50
N GLN A 70 -3.41 -6.20 9.79
CA GLN A 70 -4.19 -5.63 10.89
C GLN A 70 -4.20 -4.09 10.84
N ARG A 71 -3.04 -3.45 10.58
CA ARG A 71 -2.98 -1.99 10.44
C ARG A 71 -3.70 -1.50 9.20
N THR A 72 -3.61 -2.22 8.08
CA THR A 72 -4.35 -1.88 6.86
C THR A 72 -5.86 -1.99 7.10
N ILE A 73 -6.35 -3.10 7.66
CA ILE A 73 -7.78 -3.27 7.98
C ILE A 73 -8.23 -2.16 8.95
N LYS A 74 -7.45 -1.85 9.99
CA LYS A 74 -7.78 -0.76 10.92
C LYS A 74 -7.90 0.60 10.21
N ARG A 75 -6.99 0.91 9.29
CA ARG A 75 -7.03 2.15 8.49
C ARG A 75 -8.24 2.16 7.54
N ALA A 76 -8.54 1.04 6.90
CA ALA A 76 -9.66 0.89 5.98
C ALA A 76 -11.01 1.03 6.71
N VAL A 77 -11.16 0.41 7.88
CA VAL A 77 -12.34 0.57 8.73
C VAL A 77 -12.45 2.01 9.23
N SER A 78 -11.34 2.65 9.60
CA SER A 78 -11.36 4.07 9.98
C SER A 78 -11.82 4.97 8.83
N SER A 79 -11.50 4.67 7.57
CA SER A 79 -12.01 5.44 6.44
C SER A 79 -13.51 5.26 6.20
N ILE A 80 -14.07 4.09 6.54
CA ILE A 80 -15.53 3.88 6.57
C ILE A 80 -16.16 4.79 7.63
N LYS A 81 -15.68 4.72 8.88
CA LYS A 81 -16.23 5.51 10.00
C LYS A 81 -16.15 7.02 9.77
N ASN A 82 -15.11 7.48 9.07
CA ASN A 82 -14.88 8.89 8.79
C ASN A 82 -15.47 9.36 7.44
N LEU A 83 -16.13 8.48 6.69
CA LEU A 83 -16.63 8.75 5.33
C LEU A 83 -15.56 9.30 4.37
N ASP A 84 -14.33 8.80 4.50
CA ASP A 84 -13.19 9.17 3.66
C ASP A 84 -13.19 8.31 2.38
N TYR A 85 -14.01 8.70 1.41
CA TYR A 85 -14.25 7.93 0.19
C TYR A 85 -12.97 7.67 -0.63
N GLU A 86 -12.03 8.60 -0.69
CA GLU A 86 -10.75 8.42 -1.40
C GLU A 86 -9.95 7.26 -0.78
N LYS A 87 -9.89 7.21 0.56
CA LYS A 87 -9.23 6.08 1.25
C LYS A 87 -10.05 4.80 1.15
N GLN A 88 -11.38 4.87 1.16
CA GLN A 88 -12.21 3.70 0.96
C GLN A 88 -11.93 3.07 -0.41
N GLU A 89 -11.99 3.81 -1.52
CA GLU A 89 -11.70 3.28 -2.87
C GLU A 89 -10.27 2.74 -3.01
N LYS A 90 -9.33 3.32 -2.26
CA LYS A 90 -7.97 2.79 -2.18
C LYS A 90 -7.92 1.40 -1.54
N TYR A 91 -8.64 1.16 -0.44
CA TYR A 91 -8.58 -0.10 0.29
C TYR A 91 -9.59 -1.14 -0.18
N PHE A 92 -10.74 -0.72 -0.65
CA PHE A 92 -11.94 -1.51 -0.92
C PHE A 92 -12.38 -1.36 -2.38
N ASP A 93 -13.07 -2.34 -2.92
CA ASP A 93 -13.57 -2.29 -4.31
C ASP A 93 -15.02 -1.82 -4.38
N LYS A 94 -15.86 -2.23 -3.42
CA LYS A 94 -17.32 -2.05 -3.55
C LYS A 94 -17.97 -1.31 -2.38
N ILE A 95 -17.23 -1.04 -1.31
CA ILE A 95 -17.81 -0.41 -0.11
C ILE A 95 -18.44 0.95 -0.41
N THR A 96 -17.81 1.79 -1.24
CA THR A 96 -18.38 3.09 -1.63
C THR A 96 -19.72 2.96 -2.34
N ASN A 97 -19.88 1.96 -3.21
CA ASN A 97 -21.14 1.69 -3.89
C ASN A 97 -22.23 1.22 -2.90
N VAL A 98 -21.87 0.40 -1.91
CA VAL A 98 -22.79 -0.03 -0.85
C VAL A 98 -23.24 1.17 -0.02
N GLU A 99 -22.33 2.05 0.39
CA GLU A 99 -22.65 3.27 1.13
C GLU A 99 -23.53 4.22 0.32
N ASP A 100 -23.29 4.33 -1.00
CA ASP A 100 -24.10 5.18 -1.89
C ASP A 100 -25.54 4.68 -2.03
N ILE A 101 -25.73 3.37 -2.18
CA ILE A 101 -27.07 2.76 -2.18
C ILE A 101 -27.75 2.96 -0.83
N LEU A 102 -27.02 2.69 0.26
CA LEU A 102 -27.55 2.75 1.62
C LEU A 102 -28.05 4.15 1.97
N LYS A 103 -27.25 5.20 1.71
CA LYS A 103 -27.67 6.58 2.00
C LYS A 103 -28.84 7.03 1.13
N LYS A 104 -28.85 6.69 -0.17
CA LYS A 104 -29.94 7.03 -1.09
C LYS A 104 -31.25 6.34 -0.70
N SER A 105 -31.17 5.12 -0.17
CA SER A 105 -32.34 4.38 0.32
C SER A 105 -32.92 4.98 1.60
N TYR A 106 -32.11 5.71 2.38
CA TYR A 106 -32.52 6.27 3.66
C TYR A 106 -33.22 7.64 3.55
N SER A 107 -32.65 8.58 2.81
CA SER A 107 -33.19 9.94 2.68
C SER A 107 -32.78 10.57 1.35
N SER A 108 -33.53 11.55 0.87
CA SER A 108 -33.13 12.42 -0.25
C SER A 108 -32.31 13.63 0.20
N ASP A 109 -32.33 13.95 1.50
CA ASP A 109 -31.56 15.05 2.08
C ASP A 109 -30.11 14.63 2.33
N LYS A 110 -29.15 15.42 1.80
CA LYS A 110 -27.72 15.10 1.88
C LYS A 110 -27.16 15.14 3.31
N LYS A 111 -27.69 16.01 4.16
CA LYS A 111 -27.24 16.13 5.55
C LYS A 111 -27.71 14.93 6.34
N GLU A 112 -28.98 14.54 6.18
CA GLU A 112 -29.53 13.34 6.81
C GLU A 112 -28.82 12.06 6.36
N GLN A 113 -28.48 11.97 5.07
CA GLN A 113 -27.67 10.87 4.52
C GLN A 113 -26.32 10.73 5.23
N GLU A 114 -25.61 11.84 5.42
CA GLU A 114 -24.29 11.84 6.06
C GLU A 114 -24.39 11.52 7.55
N GLU A 115 -25.36 12.10 8.26
CA GLU A 115 -25.64 11.82 9.68
C GLU A 115 -25.98 10.34 9.89
N PHE A 116 -26.78 9.76 8.99
CA PHE A 116 -27.11 8.34 9.01
C PHE A 116 -25.88 7.45 8.82
N LEU A 117 -25.06 7.66 7.79
CA LEU A 117 -23.89 6.82 7.57
C LEU A 117 -22.90 6.90 8.74
N LYS A 118 -22.66 8.11 9.27
CA LYS A 118 -21.79 8.27 10.46
C LYS A 118 -22.32 7.50 11.65
N ALA A 119 -23.63 7.57 11.92
CA ALA A 119 -24.23 6.83 13.01
C ALA A 119 -24.18 5.31 12.78
N ASN A 120 -24.48 4.86 11.56
CA ASN A 120 -24.46 3.45 11.18
C ASN A 120 -23.09 2.79 11.39
N PHE A 121 -22.01 3.54 11.13
CA PHE A 121 -20.65 3.03 11.28
C PHE A 121 -19.97 3.44 12.59
N ALA A 122 -20.62 4.22 13.47
CA ALA A 122 -20.05 4.68 14.73
C ALA A 122 -19.52 3.51 15.59
N ASN A 123 -20.27 2.41 15.58
CA ASN A 123 -20.01 1.21 16.37
C ASN A 123 -19.22 0.12 15.62
N LEU A 124 -18.86 0.36 14.36
CA LEU A 124 -18.14 -0.60 13.54
C LEU A 124 -16.77 -0.91 14.15
N LYS A 125 -16.54 -2.20 14.38
CA LYS A 125 -15.26 -2.77 14.85
C LYS A 125 -14.92 -4.00 14.03
N VAL A 126 -13.65 -4.14 13.66
CA VAL A 126 -13.15 -5.31 12.95
C VAL A 126 -11.89 -5.83 13.63
N ASP A 127 -11.97 -7.06 14.13
CA ASP A 127 -10.89 -7.73 14.83
C ASP A 127 -10.33 -8.89 13.99
N VAL A 128 -9.02 -8.88 13.75
CA VAL A 128 -8.35 -9.97 13.01
C VAL A 128 -8.19 -11.18 13.91
N LYS A 129 -8.67 -12.35 13.46
CA LYS A 129 -8.58 -13.63 14.18
C LYS A 129 -7.49 -14.54 13.63
N GLY A 130 -7.38 -14.62 12.31
CA GLY A 130 -6.50 -15.56 11.64
C GLY A 130 -5.94 -14.99 10.35
N LYS A 131 -4.79 -15.54 9.91
CA LYS A 131 -4.24 -15.24 8.59
C LYS A 131 -3.62 -16.48 7.98
N LYS A 132 -3.84 -16.69 6.69
CA LYS A 132 -3.33 -17.80 5.90
C LYS A 132 -2.82 -17.28 4.57
N LYS A 133 -1.62 -17.70 4.16
CA LYS A 133 -1.12 -17.40 2.80
C LYS A 133 -1.78 -18.35 1.81
N THR A 134 -2.22 -17.80 0.69
CA THR A 134 -2.81 -18.54 -0.44
C THR A 134 -2.05 -18.20 -1.72
N LYS A 135 -2.41 -18.85 -2.84
CA LYS A 135 -1.83 -18.53 -4.16
C LYS A 135 -2.17 -17.10 -4.60
N ASP A 136 -3.38 -16.66 -4.25
CA ASP A 136 -3.97 -15.39 -4.71
C ASP A 136 -3.72 -14.23 -3.74
N GLY A 137 -3.09 -14.48 -2.58
CA GLY A 137 -2.74 -13.43 -1.63
C GLY A 137 -2.68 -13.89 -0.18
N LEU A 138 -3.12 -13.02 0.72
CA LEU A 138 -3.25 -13.32 2.14
C LEU A 138 -4.74 -13.39 2.51
N GLU A 139 -5.23 -14.57 2.82
CA GLU A 139 -6.57 -14.74 3.40
C GLU A 139 -6.50 -14.34 4.89
N VAL A 140 -7.38 -13.45 5.30
CA VAL A 140 -7.47 -12.96 6.69
C VAL A 140 -8.88 -13.21 7.18
N GLU A 141 -8.99 -13.92 8.30
CA GLU A 141 -10.24 -14.14 9.01
C GLU A 141 -10.44 -13.01 10.01
N VAL A 142 -11.60 -12.38 9.96
CA VAL A 142 -11.96 -11.23 10.78
C VAL A 142 -13.32 -11.43 11.44
N ASP A 143 -13.46 -10.93 12.65
CA ASP A 143 -14.76 -10.75 13.30
C ASP A 143 -15.16 -9.28 13.09
N VAL A 144 -16.29 -9.07 12.40
CA VAL A 144 -16.87 -7.75 12.15
C VAL A 144 -18.04 -7.56 13.10
N THR A 145 -17.96 -6.56 13.96
CA THR A 145 -18.98 -6.22 14.93
C THR A 145 -19.60 -4.88 14.57
N ASN A 146 -20.92 -4.83 14.40
CA ASN A 146 -21.65 -3.58 14.25
C ASN A 146 -23.09 -3.69 14.75
N ILE A 147 -23.78 -2.55 14.83
CA ILE A 147 -25.21 -2.47 15.11
C ILE A 147 -26.00 -2.65 13.80
N SER A 148 -27.12 -3.36 13.87
CA SER A 148 -28.07 -3.50 12.76
C SER A 148 -28.97 -2.28 12.67
N TYR A 149 -28.83 -1.50 11.60
CA TYR A 149 -29.66 -0.31 11.40
C TYR A 149 -31.15 -0.63 11.25
N VAL A 150 -31.47 -1.76 10.61
CA VAL A 150 -32.85 -2.25 10.46
C VAL A 150 -33.45 -2.59 11.84
N ASP A 151 -32.71 -3.33 12.68
CA ASP A 151 -33.19 -3.73 14.00
C ASP A 151 -33.40 -2.51 14.90
N VAL A 152 -32.54 -1.50 14.81
CA VAL A 152 -32.71 -0.24 15.56
C VAL A 152 -33.96 0.50 15.10
N TYR A 153 -34.22 0.55 13.79
CA TYR A 153 -35.39 1.23 13.24
C TYR A 153 -36.70 0.53 13.62
N ASP A 154 -36.73 -0.80 13.55
CA ASP A 154 -37.91 -1.59 13.89
C ASP A 154 -38.29 -1.47 15.37
N ASN A 155 -37.29 -1.29 16.25
CA ASN A 155 -37.47 -1.08 17.68
C ASN A 155 -37.78 0.38 18.09
N LEU A 156 -38.03 1.28 17.13
CA LEU A 156 -38.51 2.64 17.44
C LEU A 156 -40.01 2.62 17.80
N LYS A 157 -40.33 3.12 19.00
CA LYS A 157 -41.70 3.14 19.54
C LYS A 157 -42.61 4.16 18.83
N ASN A 158 -42.08 5.34 18.50
CA ASN A 158 -42.85 6.43 17.87
C ASN A 158 -42.18 6.77 16.53
N LYS A 159 -42.85 6.42 15.42
CA LYS A 159 -42.35 6.65 14.06
C LYS A 159 -42.94 7.92 13.40
N ASP A 160 -43.59 8.79 14.19
CA ASP A 160 -44.40 9.90 13.65
C ASP A 160 -43.78 11.30 13.89
N THR A 161 -42.83 11.48 14.82
CA THR A 161 -42.23 12.82 15.08
C THR A 161 -40.77 12.72 15.50
N ASN A 162 -39.88 13.51 14.88
CA ASN A 162 -38.42 13.49 15.11
C ASN A 162 -37.77 12.10 15.00
N VAL A 163 -38.25 11.31 14.03
CA VAL A 163 -37.75 9.96 13.76
C VAL A 163 -36.26 9.99 13.46
N HIS A 164 -35.81 10.91 12.60
CA HIS A 164 -34.41 11.05 12.22
C HIS A 164 -33.52 11.23 13.45
N ALA A 165 -33.71 12.30 14.23
CA ALA A 165 -32.88 12.61 15.39
C ALA A 165 -32.87 11.48 16.43
N THR A 166 -34.03 10.87 16.69
CA THR A 166 -34.16 9.75 17.64
C THR A 166 -33.42 8.51 17.14
N TYR A 167 -33.56 8.20 15.85
CA TYR A 167 -32.93 7.07 15.20
C TYR A 167 -31.41 7.20 15.18
N ILE A 168 -30.87 8.34 14.75
CA ILE A 168 -29.43 8.63 14.74
C ILE A 168 -28.83 8.48 16.14
N LYS A 169 -29.51 9.02 17.17
CA LYS A 169 -29.08 8.91 18.56
C LYS A 169 -29.05 7.45 19.05
N LYS A 170 -30.03 6.63 18.66
CA LYS A 170 -30.03 5.21 19.02
C LYS A 170 -28.96 4.44 18.26
N LEU A 171 -28.82 4.67 16.96
CA LEU A 171 -27.88 3.95 16.09
C LEU A 171 -26.41 4.19 16.47
N SER A 172 -26.10 5.40 16.94
CA SER A 172 -24.77 5.76 17.43
C SER A 172 -24.49 5.33 18.88
N ASN A 173 -25.47 4.78 19.60
CA ASN A 173 -25.32 4.44 21.01
C ASN A 173 -24.56 3.11 21.19
N ASP A 174 -23.41 3.17 21.88
CA ASP A 174 -22.55 2.03 22.17
C ASP A 174 -23.21 0.90 22.96
N ASN A 175 -24.32 1.17 23.65
CA ASN A 175 -25.07 0.19 24.44
C ASN A 175 -26.14 -0.58 23.65
N GLN A 176 -26.31 -0.30 22.35
CA GLN A 176 -27.20 -1.11 21.51
C GLN A 176 -26.65 -2.53 21.33
N ASP A 177 -27.56 -3.46 21.03
CA ASP A 177 -27.18 -4.82 20.68
C ASP A 177 -26.34 -4.83 19.40
N LYS A 178 -25.17 -5.46 19.51
CA LYS A 178 -24.20 -5.58 18.42
C LYS A 178 -24.20 -7.01 17.93
N LEU A 179 -24.15 -7.17 16.60
CA LEU A 179 -23.96 -8.46 15.97
C LEU A 179 -22.49 -8.59 15.55
N THR A 180 -21.89 -9.74 15.84
CA THR A 180 -20.57 -10.10 15.33
C THR A 180 -20.71 -11.17 14.26
N ILE A 181 -20.22 -10.86 13.05
CA ILE A 181 -20.16 -11.79 11.92
C ILE A 181 -18.70 -12.09 11.62
N ARG A 182 -18.38 -13.39 11.53
CA ARG A 182 -17.08 -13.85 11.08
C ARG A 182 -17.03 -13.83 9.55
N ALA A 183 -16.03 -13.17 9.02
CA ALA A 183 -15.85 -13.00 7.58
C ALA A 183 -14.42 -13.32 7.17
N LYS A 184 -14.27 -13.67 5.89
CA LYS A 184 -12.97 -13.86 5.25
C LYS A 184 -12.69 -12.71 4.30
N LEU A 185 -11.47 -12.22 4.32
CA LEU A 185 -10.97 -11.18 3.43
C LEU A 185 -9.78 -11.71 2.65
N LEU A 186 -9.71 -11.41 1.36
CA LEU A 186 -8.50 -11.64 0.59
C LEU A 186 -7.72 -10.32 0.48
N LEU A 187 -6.49 -10.32 0.96
CA LEU A 187 -5.61 -9.16 0.95
C LEU A 187 -4.54 -9.33 -0.13
N GLU A 188 -4.53 -8.44 -1.10
CA GLU A 188 -3.48 -8.34 -2.11
C GLU A 188 -2.47 -7.28 -1.69
N LYS A 189 -1.19 -7.67 -1.65
CA LYS A 189 -0.11 -6.78 -1.23
C LYS A 189 0.21 -5.77 -2.33
N LYS A 190 0.00 -4.49 -2.05
CA LYS A 190 0.52 -3.36 -2.84
C LYS A 190 1.82 -2.83 -2.19
N PHE A 191 2.46 -1.87 -2.86
CA PHE A 191 3.74 -1.32 -2.40
C PHE A 191 3.67 -0.72 -0.97
N THR A 192 2.59 0.02 -0.67
CA THR A 192 2.43 0.73 0.61
C THR A 192 1.21 0.31 1.44
N TYR A 193 0.42 -0.65 0.97
CA TYR A 193 -0.81 -1.09 1.64
C TYR A 193 -1.25 -2.48 1.16
N TYR A 194 -2.34 -3.00 1.72
CA TYR A 194 -3.05 -4.14 1.13
C TYR A 194 -4.38 -3.66 0.56
N LYS A 195 -4.65 -4.04 -0.68
CA LYS A 195 -5.99 -3.96 -1.24
C LYS A 195 -6.81 -5.10 -0.62
N ILE A 196 -8.03 -4.80 -0.19
CA ILE A 196 -8.92 -5.73 0.51
C ILE A 196 -10.04 -6.08 -0.46
N TYR A 197 -10.13 -7.35 -0.81
CA TYR A 197 -11.28 -7.90 -1.51
C TYR A 197 -12.28 -8.38 -0.47
N GLU A 198 -13.45 -7.73 -0.46
CA GLU A 198 -14.48 -7.99 0.54
C GLU A 198 -15.28 -9.24 0.19
N SER A 199 -15.57 -10.08 1.19
CA SER A 199 -16.60 -11.11 1.07
C SER A 199 -17.98 -10.54 1.35
N ARG A 200 -19.03 -11.25 0.90
CA ARG A 200 -20.43 -10.93 1.24
C ARG A 200 -20.61 -10.86 2.77
N ASP A 201 -19.99 -11.77 3.52
CA ASP A 201 -20.08 -11.80 4.98
C ASP A 201 -19.45 -10.57 5.63
N PHE A 202 -18.35 -10.05 5.05
CA PHE A 202 -17.75 -8.82 5.52
C PHE A 202 -18.66 -7.62 5.32
N VAL A 203 -19.25 -7.49 4.13
CA VAL A 203 -20.24 -6.45 3.83
C VAL A 203 -21.46 -6.59 4.74
N ASN A 204 -21.96 -7.81 4.95
CA ASN A 204 -23.06 -8.06 5.87
C ASN A 204 -22.72 -7.64 7.30
N GLY A 205 -21.52 -7.96 7.77
CA GLY A 205 -21.02 -7.56 9.09
C GLY A 205 -20.95 -6.04 9.24
N ILE A 206 -20.47 -5.33 8.21
CA ILE A 206 -20.46 -3.86 8.19
C ILE A 206 -21.88 -3.30 8.32
N LEU A 207 -22.86 -3.95 7.71
CA LEU A 207 -24.27 -3.57 7.78
C LEU A 207 -24.99 -4.10 9.04
N GLY A 208 -24.26 -4.68 10.00
CA GLY A 208 -24.83 -5.22 11.22
C GLY A 208 -25.71 -6.46 11.03
N GLY A 209 -25.55 -7.18 9.91
CA GLY A 209 -26.38 -8.35 9.58
C GLY A 209 -27.64 -8.03 8.78
N ALA A 210 -27.79 -6.81 8.28
CA ALA A 210 -29.01 -6.37 7.61
C ALA A 210 -29.32 -7.11 6.28
N LEU A 211 -28.36 -7.82 5.66
CA LEU A 211 -28.64 -8.55 4.41
C LEU A 211 -29.65 -9.70 4.61
N LYS A 212 -29.87 -10.16 5.85
CA LYS A 212 -30.93 -11.14 6.14
C LYS A 212 -32.34 -10.62 5.77
N TYR A 213 -32.49 -9.30 5.65
CA TYR A 213 -33.74 -8.63 5.26
C TYR A 213 -33.89 -8.43 3.75
N SER A 214 -32.83 -8.63 2.95
CA SER A 214 -32.90 -8.50 1.48
C SER A 214 -33.28 -9.80 0.76
N ASP A 215 -33.15 -10.93 1.44
CA ASP A 215 -33.47 -12.26 0.88
C ASP A 215 -34.97 -12.62 1.08
N LYS A 216 -35.80 -11.68 1.53
CA LYS A 216 -37.28 -11.78 1.65
C LYS A 216 -37.95 -11.07 0.49
#